data_AF-A0A096A668-F1
#
_entry.id   AF-A0A096A668-F1
#
_cell.length_a   1.000
_cell.length_b   1.000
_cell.length_c   1.000
_cell.angle_alpha   90.00
_cell.angle_beta   90.00
_cell.angle_gamma   90.00
#
_symmetry.space_group_name_H-M   'P 1'
#
loop_
_entity.id
_entity.type
_entity.pdbx_description
1 polymer ?
#
loop_
_entity_poly.entity_id
_entity_poly.type
_entity_poly.pdbx_seq_one_letter_code
_entity_poly.pdbx_strand_id
1 'polypeptide(L)'
;MSELLIIEQAVNAMKLQWLESNESITYDFIPQENPMIKGQIKILGINFLCLIENEVNGVNVTRIKDTIKNCPDLQAIPFLVVARYVQPMVYETLRTAGINFADTAGNYQIRHTKDKGIIFQLSHTGEKAPTTLNKSYPIFQEAGLKVIFFLLQDDNNISKTFREIKEQCAVSLGTVKNVLDELEVRKFVLTTKKKRTLRDKRRLLDLWVENYHQVLKPKLLIKRLGFRDVKSKEQWDKITLPEGMYWGGECAAYQIDGYLTPQKFEIYTDLAFGNLMKTGAVHTIEGEIEMYQKFWKAGKMPVILIYADLLGDGNSRSIEAANKLLNDELPDFK
;
A
#
# COMPACT_ATOMS: atom_id res chain seq x y z
N MET A 1 6.91 -15.30 -0.57
CA MET A 1 7.27 -16.25 -1.65
C MET A 1 8.24 -15.52 -2.57
N SER A 2 9.32 -16.15 -3.05
CA SER A 2 10.17 -15.51 -4.07
C SER A 2 9.42 -15.42 -5.40
N GLU A 3 9.75 -14.42 -6.20
CA GLU A 3 9.24 -14.23 -7.57
C GLU A 3 9.38 -15.51 -8.42
N LEU A 4 10.56 -16.13 -8.37
CA LEU A 4 10.85 -17.40 -9.04
C LEU A 4 9.88 -18.52 -8.63
N LEU A 5 9.59 -18.64 -7.33
CA LEU A 5 8.72 -19.69 -6.81
C LEU A 5 7.26 -19.49 -7.22
N ILE A 6 6.80 -18.25 -7.42
CA ILE A 6 5.45 -17.96 -7.94
C ILE A 6 5.35 -18.48 -9.38
N ILE A 7 6.37 -18.20 -10.20
CA ILE A 7 6.43 -18.70 -11.58
C ILE A 7 6.43 -20.22 -11.60
N GLU A 8 7.35 -20.87 -10.88
CA GLU A 8 7.44 -22.33 -10.83
C GLU A 8 6.12 -22.98 -10.41
N GLN A 9 5.42 -22.41 -9.43
CA GLN A 9 4.14 -22.94 -8.96
C GLN A 9 3.01 -22.76 -9.98
N ALA A 10 2.89 -21.58 -10.60
CA ALA A 10 1.87 -21.34 -11.63
C ALA A 10 2.09 -22.24 -12.85
N VAL A 11 3.35 -22.33 -13.26
CA VAL A 11 3.80 -23.23 -14.31
C VAL A 11 3.43 -24.68 -13.96
N ASN A 12 3.82 -25.19 -12.79
CA ASN A 12 3.50 -26.55 -12.36
C ASN A 12 1.98 -26.82 -12.28
N ALA A 13 1.18 -25.86 -11.81
CA ALA A 13 -0.27 -25.98 -11.78
C ALA A 13 -0.85 -26.17 -13.20
N MET A 14 -0.36 -25.39 -14.17
CA MET A 14 -0.69 -25.59 -15.58
C MET A 14 -0.21 -26.95 -16.12
N LYS A 15 0.98 -27.44 -15.70
CA LYS A 15 1.48 -28.79 -16.08
C LYS A 15 0.48 -29.86 -15.71
N LEU A 16 0.01 -29.83 -14.46
CA LEU A 16 -0.85 -30.86 -13.89
C LEU A 16 -2.19 -30.92 -14.63
N GLN A 17 -2.77 -29.77 -14.93
CA GLN A 17 -4.04 -29.70 -15.66
C GLN A 17 -3.90 -30.10 -17.13
N TRP A 18 -2.72 -29.93 -17.73
CA TRP A 18 -2.45 -30.28 -19.11
C TRP A 18 -1.93 -31.70 -19.31
N LEU A 19 -1.37 -32.34 -18.28
CA LEU A 19 -1.02 -33.76 -18.28
C LEU A 19 -2.24 -34.67 -18.49
N GLU A 20 -3.43 -34.21 -18.08
CA GLU A 20 -4.72 -34.90 -18.32
C GLU A 20 -5.30 -34.62 -19.72
N SER A 21 -4.79 -33.59 -20.41
CA SER A 21 -5.15 -33.28 -21.80
C SER A 21 -4.15 -33.93 -22.74
N ASN A 22 -4.61 -34.59 -23.81
CA ASN A 22 -3.72 -35.21 -24.82
C ASN A 22 -2.92 -34.18 -25.66
N GLU A 23 -2.82 -32.93 -25.22
CA GLU A 23 -2.13 -31.85 -25.92
C GLU A 23 -0.68 -31.74 -25.45
N SER A 24 0.26 -31.77 -26.41
CA SER A 24 1.71 -31.65 -26.15
C SER A 24 2.09 -30.19 -25.88
N ILE A 25 1.71 -29.66 -24.73
CA ILE A 25 2.01 -28.27 -24.40
C ILE A 25 3.36 -28.17 -23.71
N THR A 26 4.34 -27.61 -24.42
CA THR A 26 5.69 -27.38 -23.88
C THR A 26 5.80 -25.99 -23.28
N TYR A 27 6.41 -25.90 -22.12
CA TYR A 27 6.81 -24.63 -21.54
C TYR A 27 8.13 -24.72 -20.80
N ASP A 28 8.83 -23.60 -20.72
CA ASP A 28 10.11 -23.49 -20.01
C ASP A 28 10.30 -22.05 -19.52
N PHE A 29 11.00 -21.89 -18.40
CA PHE A 29 11.27 -20.60 -17.78
C PHE A 29 12.71 -20.16 -18.03
N ILE A 30 12.86 -18.98 -18.63
CA ILE A 30 14.18 -18.36 -18.88
C ILE A 30 14.27 -17.07 -18.04
N PRO A 31 15.16 -17.00 -17.03
CA PRO A 31 15.42 -15.76 -16.28
C PRO A 31 15.87 -14.62 -17.21
N GLN A 32 15.48 -13.38 -16.88
CA GLN A 32 15.88 -12.19 -17.64
C GLN A 32 16.58 -11.17 -16.72
N GLU A 33 17.47 -10.34 -17.28
CA GLU A 33 18.21 -9.31 -16.54
C GLU A 33 17.36 -8.05 -16.24
N ASN A 34 16.23 -7.89 -16.93
CA ASN A 34 15.36 -6.71 -16.78
C ASN A 34 14.65 -6.70 -15.41
N PRO A 35 14.73 -5.61 -14.61
CA PRO A 35 14.09 -5.54 -13.29
C PRO A 35 12.57 -5.71 -13.29
N MET A 36 11.91 -5.44 -14.42
CA MET A 36 10.45 -5.46 -14.58
C MET A 36 9.95 -6.77 -15.21
N ILE A 37 10.75 -7.36 -16.11
CA ILE A 37 10.48 -8.64 -16.75
C ILE A 37 11.30 -9.70 -16.03
N LYS A 38 10.63 -10.46 -15.16
CA LYS A 38 11.31 -11.39 -14.26
C LYS A 38 11.64 -12.74 -14.89
N GLY A 39 11.11 -12.98 -16.09
CA GLY A 39 11.49 -14.10 -16.93
C GLY A 39 10.59 -14.24 -18.14
N GLN A 40 10.74 -15.36 -18.84
CA GLN A 40 9.96 -15.71 -20.03
C GLN A 40 9.42 -17.13 -19.88
N ILE A 41 8.14 -17.32 -20.20
CA ILE A 41 7.50 -18.64 -20.30
C ILE A 41 7.20 -18.90 -21.77
N LYS A 42 7.69 -20.02 -22.29
CA LYS A 42 7.30 -20.51 -23.63
C LYS A 42 5.97 -21.26 -23.51
N ILE A 43 4.97 -21.03 -24.36
CA ILE A 43 3.69 -21.76 -24.38
C ILE A 43 3.35 -22.05 -25.83
N LEU A 44 3.18 -23.32 -26.19
CA LEU A 44 2.91 -23.74 -27.58
C LEU A 44 3.91 -23.15 -28.58
N GLY A 45 5.19 -23.10 -28.20
CA GLY A 45 6.27 -22.54 -29.03
C GLY A 45 6.35 -21.00 -29.05
N ILE A 46 5.40 -20.30 -28.42
CA ILE A 46 5.37 -18.83 -28.35
C ILE A 46 5.93 -18.36 -27.02
N ASN A 47 6.82 -17.37 -27.06
CA ASN A 47 7.41 -16.80 -25.88
C ASN A 47 6.53 -15.70 -25.27
N PHE A 48 6.27 -15.79 -23.97
CA PHE A 48 5.57 -14.78 -23.18
C PHE A 48 6.49 -14.17 -22.13
N LEU A 49 6.62 -12.85 -22.12
CA LEU A 49 7.32 -12.13 -21.06
C LEU A 49 6.49 -12.15 -19.77
N CYS A 50 7.12 -12.44 -18.64
CA CYS A 50 6.43 -12.58 -17.36
C CYS A 50 6.49 -11.30 -16.55
N LEU A 51 5.30 -10.77 -16.23
CA LEU A 51 5.12 -9.77 -15.18
C LEU A 51 4.61 -10.49 -13.92
N ILE A 52 5.35 -10.39 -12.83
CA ILE A 52 5.00 -11.10 -11.59
C ILE A 52 4.22 -10.17 -10.66
N GLU A 53 3.10 -10.66 -10.16
CA GLU A 53 2.28 -9.97 -9.16
C GLU A 53 2.05 -10.89 -7.95
N ASN A 54 1.96 -10.31 -6.74
CA ASN A 54 1.64 -11.14 -5.58
C ASN A 54 0.18 -11.63 -5.62
N GLU A 55 -0.74 -10.78 -6.06
CA GLU A 55 -2.16 -11.07 -6.28
C GLU A 55 -2.67 -10.13 -7.38
N VAL A 56 -3.68 -10.53 -8.15
CA VAL A 56 -4.38 -9.63 -9.09
C VAL A 56 -5.83 -9.52 -8.66
N ASN A 57 -6.25 -8.30 -8.31
CA ASN A 57 -7.56 -8.02 -7.73
C ASN A 57 -8.09 -6.65 -8.18
N GLY A 58 -9.30 -6.28 -7.75
CA GLY A 58 -9.95 -5.04 -8.17
C GLY A 58 -9.18 -3.76 -7.79
N VAL A 59 -8.31 -3.81 -6.78
CA VAL A 59 -7.55 -2.64 -6.31
C VAL A 59 -6.35 -2.36 -7.21
N ASN A 60 -5.64 -3.40 -7.65
CA ASN A 60 -4.38 -3.23 -8.39
C ASN A 60 -4.48 -3.44 -9.90
N VAL A 61 -5.61 -3.91 -10.43
CA VAL A 61 -5.77 -4.18 -11.87
C VAL A 61 -5.52 -2.93 -12.73
N THR A 62 -5.88 -1.73 -12.26
CA THR A 62 -5.61 -0.48 -12.97
C THR A 62 -4.11 -0.20 -13.05
N ARG A 63 -3.38 -0.31 -11.92
CA ARG A 63 -1.92 -0.18 -11.89
C ARG A 63 -1.25 -1.16 -12.84
N ILE A 64 -1.69 -2.42 -12.87
CA ILE A 64 -1.13 -3.45 -13.74
C ILE A 64 -1.33 -3.07 -15.22
N LYS A 65 -2.51 -2.58 -15.58
CA LYS A 65 -2.79 -2.09 -16.95
C LYS A 65 -1.87 -0.93 -17.34
N ASP A 66 -1.72 0.05 -16.45
CA ASP A 66 -0.85 1.21 -16.70
C ASP A 66 0.62 0.79 -16.82
N THR A 67 1.04 -0.16 -15.99
CA THR A 67 2.38 -0.77 -15.99
C THR A 67 2.68 -1.42 -17.34
N ILE A 68 1.73 -2.21 -17.88
CA ILE A 68 1.85 -2.85 -19.20
C ILE A 68 1.87 -1.81 -20.32
N LYS A 69 0.98 -0.81 -20.25
CA LYS A 69 0.88 0.25 -21.27
C LYS A 69 2.18 1.07 -21.39
N ASN A 70 2.85 1.29 -20.26
CA ASN A 70 4.06 2.10 -20.20
C ASN A 70 5.36 1.29 -20.39
N CYS A 71 5.27 -0.01 -20.67
CA CYS A 71 6.43 -0.88 -20.90
C CYS A 71 6.55 -1.25 -22.38
N PRO A 72 7.51 -0.68 -23.14
CA PRO A 72 7.64 -0.93 -24.58
C PRO A 72 7.83 -2.41 -24.95
N ASP A 73 8.58 -3.16 -24.15
CA ASP A 73 8.83 -4.59 -24.37
C ASP A 73 7.53 -5.42 -24.34
N LEU A 74 6.62 -5.09 -23.42
CA LEU A 74 5.31 -5.74 -23.28
C LEU A 74 4.31 -5.31 -24.36
N GLN A 75 4.63 -4.27 -25.15
CA GLN A 75 3.85 -3.88 -26.33
C GLN A 75 4.32 -4.62 -27.59
N ALA A 76 5.59 -5.03 -27.65
CA ALA A 76 6.20 -5.66 -28.82
C ALA A 76 6.11 -7.19 -28.81
N ILE A 77 6.10 -7.80 -27.62
CA ILE A 77 6.17 -9.26 -27.43
C ILE A 77 4.97 -9.69 -26.58
N PRO A 78 4.36 -10.88 -26.84
CA PRO A 78 3.34 -11.43 -25.97
C PRO A 78 3.81 -11.46 -24.51
N PHE A 79 2.90 -11.21 -23.59
CA PHE A 79 3.18 -11.20 -22.16
C PHE A 79 2.14 -11.98 -21.37
N LEU A 80 2.53 -12.37 -20.16
CA LEU A 80 1.74 -13.14 -19.21
C LEU A 80 1.91 -12.55 -17.81
N VAL A 81 0.81 -12.13 -17.20
CA VAL A 81 0.81 -11.77 -15.77
C VAL A 81 0.75 -13.05 -14.95
N VAL A 82 1.79 -13.30 -14.17
CA VAL A 82 1.88 -14.49 -13.30
C VAL A 82 1.69 -14.06 -11.86
N ALA A 83 0.71 -14.64 -11.17
CA ALA A 83 0.38 -14.26 -9.80
C ALA A 83 0.23 -15.44 -8.85
N ARG A 84 0.21 -15.20 -7.54
CA ARG A 84 -0.19 -16.27 -6.61
C ARG A 84 -1.67 -16.61 -6.79
N TYR A 85 -2.50 -15.60 -6.99
CA TYR A 85 -3.91 -15.79 -7.27
C TYR A 85 -4.46 -14.61 -8.08
N VAL A 86 -5.31 -14.91 -9.06
CA VAL A 86 -6.10 -13.91 -9.77
C VAL A 86 -7.55 -14.04 -9.32
N GLN A 87 -8.12 -12.96 -8.77
CA GLN A 87 -9.49 -13.00 -8.25
C GLN A 87 -10.51 -13.12 -9.40
N PRO A 88 -11.58 -13.93 -9.24
CA PRO A 88 -12.60 -14.07 -10.28
C PRO A 88 -13.23 -12.76 -10.75
N MET A 89 -13.34 -11.77 -9.86
CA MET A 89 -13.93 -10.47 -10.17
C MET A 89 -13.18 -9.67 -11.25
N VAL A 90 -11.89 -9.97 -11.49
CA VAL A 90 -11.07 -9.23 -12.46
C VAL A 90 -10.87 -9.98 -13.79
N TYR A 91 -11.39 -11.19 -13.94
CA TYR A 91 -11.22 -11.98 -15.17
C TYR A 91 -11.73 -11.25 -16.42
N GLU A 92 -12.92 -10.65 -16.35
CA GLU A 92 -13.47 -9.89 -17.49
C GLU A 92 -12.65 -8.64 -17.81
N THR A 93 -12.17 -7.94 -16.78
CA THR A 93 -11.34 -6.75 -16.95
C THR A 93 -10.04 -7.08 -17.67
N LEU A 94 -9.37 -8.17 -17.28
CA LEU A 94 -8.14 -8.65 -17.92
C LEU A 94 -8.41 -9.14 -19.34
N ARG A 95 -9.50 -9.91 -19.54
CA ARG A 95 -9.93 -10.40 -20.86
C ARG A 95 -10.21 -9.28 -21.85
N THR A 96 -10.97 -8.28 -21.44
CA THR A 96 -11.32 -7.13 -22.29
C THR A 96 -10.09 -6.28 -22.60
N ALA A 97 -9.13 -6.20 -21.68
CA ALA A 97 -7.86 -5.51 -21.89
C ALA A 97 -6.84 -6.32 -22.72
N GLY A 98 -7.16 -7.55 -23.13
CA GLY A 98 -6.22 -8.42 -23.85
C GLY A 98 -5.03 -8.89 -23.00
N ILE A 99 -5.17 -8.88 -21.67
CA ILE A 99 -4.12 -9.27 -20.74
C ILE A 99 -4.22 -10.77 -20.45
N ASN A 100 -3.16 -11.49 -20.77
CA ASN A 100 -3.04 -12.90 -20.39
C ASN A 100 -2.63 -13.02 -18.93
N PHE A 101 -3.16 -14.02 -18.23
CA PHE A 101 -2.76 -14.32 -16.86
C PHE A 101 -2.65 -15.81 -16.59
N ALA A 102 -1.86 -16.16 -15.57
CA ALA A 102 -1.80 -17.48 -14.95
C ALA A 102 -1.52 -17.33 -13.45
N ASP A 103 -2.05 -18.24 -12.63
CA ASP A 103 -1.80 -18.24 -11.19
C ASP A 103 -1.39 -19.58 -10.61
N THR A 104 -0.95 -19.56 -9.34
CA THR A 104 -0.48 -20.76 -8.63
C THR A 104 -1.58 -21.74 -8.23
N ALA A 105 -2.86 -21.35 -8.33
CA ALA A 105 -3.99 -22.27 -8.18
C ALA A 105 -4.31 -23.02 -9.48
N GLY A 106 -3.73 -22.59 -10.61
CA GLY A 106 -4.03 -23.12 -11.93
C GLY A 106 -5.14 -22.37 -12.64
N ASN A 107 -5.54 -21.18 -12.19
CA ASN A 107 -6.37 -20.32 -13.04
C ASN A 107 -5.49 -19.66 -14.10
N TYR A 108 -5.88 -19.75 -15.37
CA TYR A 108 -5.23 -19.04 -16.45
C TYR A 108 -6.20 -18.65 -17.56
N GLN A 109 -5.85 -17.59 -18.25
CA GLN A 109 -6.43 -17.22 -19.53
C GLN A 109 -5.31 -16.70 -20.43
N ILE A 110 -5.05 -17.42 -21.52
CA ILE A 110 -3.93 -17.16 -22.42
C ILE A 110 -4.45 -17.16 -23.85
N ARG A 111 -4.25 -16.04 -24.54
CA ARG A 111 -4.61 -15.84 -25.92
C ARG A 111 -3.39 -15.35 -26.68
N HIS A 112 -3.12 -15.98 -27.81
CA HIS A 112 -2.15 -15.50 -28.78
C HIS A 112 -2.84 -15.19 -30.12
N THR A 113 -2.56 -14.02 -30.67
CA THR A 113 -3.12 -13.55 -31.93
C THR A 113 -2.00 -13.11 -32.88
N LYS A 114 -2.16 -13.37 -34.17
CA LYS A 114 -1.26 -12.91 -35.24
C LYS A 114 -2.11 -12.47 -36.45
N ASP A 115 -1.77 -11.33 -37.06
CA ASP A 115 -2.45 -10.81 -38.26
C ASP A 115 -3.98 -10.77 -38.15
N LYS A 116 -4.50 -10.35 -36.98
CA LYS A 116 -5.93 -10.30 -36.60
C LYS A 116 -6.63 -11.67 -36.46
N GLY A 117 -5.93 -12.78 -36.65
CA GLY A 117 -6.41 -14.13 -36.34
C GLY A 117 -6.03 -14.58 -34.92
N ILE A 118 -6.88 -15.39 -34.29
CA ILE A 118 -6.55 -16.09 -33.05
C ILE A 118 -5.77 -17.35 -33.42
N ILE A 119 -4.54 -17.47 -32.95
CA ILE A 119 -3.70 -18.67 -33.16
C ILE A 119 -4.10 -19.75 -32.15
N PHE A 120 -4.21 -19.37 -30.87
CA PHE A 120 -4.76 -20.23 -29.84
C PHE A 120 -5.36 -19.42 -28.70
N GLN A 121 -6.28 -20.05 -27.97
CA GLN A 121 -6.83 -19.55 -26.73
C GLN A 121 -7.00 -20.70 -25.75
N LEU A 122 -6.42 -20.55 -24.56
CA LEU A 122 -6.45 -21.49 -23.46
C LEU A 122 -7.08 -20.80 -22.26
N SER A 123 -7.98 -21.48 -21.55
CA SER A 123 -8.60 -20.94 -20.35
C SER A 123 -8.98 -22.05 -19.40
N HIS A 124 -8.59 -21.91 -18.14
CA HIS A 124 -9.11 -22.70 -17.02
C HIS A 124 -9.29 -21.77 -15.84
N THR A 125 -10.50 -21.68 -15.30
CA THR A 125 -10.83 -20.71 -14.25
C THR A 125 -11.85 -21.29 -13.29
N GLY A 126 -11.78 -20.90 -12.02
CA GLY A 126 -12.68 -21.38 -10.98
C GLY A 126 -11.96 -22.15 -9.88
N GLU A 127 -10.65 -22.36 -10.03
CA GLU A 127 -9.80 -22.88 -8.96
C GLU A 127 -9.78 -21.88 -7.82
N LYS A 128 -9.99 -22.40 -6.61
CA LYS A 128 -10.01 -21.56 -5.42
C LYS A 128 -8.60 -21.11 -5.11
N ALA A 129 -8.49 -19.91 -4.52
CA ALA A 129 -7.22 -19.41 -4.01
C ALA A 129 -6.50 -20.52 -3.25
N PRO A 130 -5.19 -20.74 -3.49
CA PRO A 130 -4.47 -21.78 -2.79
C PRO A 130 -4.71 -21.54 -1.30
N THR A 131 -5.22 -22.54 -0.59
CA THR A 131 -5.41 -22.46 0.85
C THR A 131 -4.02 -22.38 1.46
N THR A 132 -3.49 -21.17 1.57
CA THR A 132 -2.46 -20.89 2.55
C THR A 132 -3.12 -21.20 3.89
N LEU A 133 -2.67 -22.28 4.53
CA LEU A 133 -2.97 -22.58 5.94
C LEU A 133 -2.72 -21.36 6.85
N ASN A 134 -1.99 -20.35 6.36
CA ASN A 134 -1.91 -19.01 6.90
C ASN A 134 -2.75 -18.03 6.05
N LYS A 135 -4.01 -17.77 6.42
CA LYS A 135 -4.62 -16.48 6.04
C LYS A 135 -3.69 -15.40 6.58
N SER A 136 -3.02 -14.66 5.69
CA SER A 136 -2.20 -13.51 6.07
C SER A 136 -3.03 -12.61 6.98
N TYR A 137 -2.55 -12.33 8.18
CA TYR A 137 -3.29 -11.43 9.07
C TYR A 137 -3.37 -10.07 8.38
N PRO A 138 -4.55 -9.44 8.26
CA PRO A 138 -4.69 -8.21 7.50
C PRO A 138 -4.10 -7.04 8.30
N ILE A 139 -2.77 -6.94 8.34
CA ILE A 139 -2.02 -5.95 9.11
C ILE A 139 -2.22 -4.51 8.65
N PHE A 140 -2.71 -4.31 7.43
CA PHE A 140 -3.05 -2.99 6.90
C PHE A 140 -4.52 -2.60 7.14
N GLN A 141 -5.13 -3.19 8.17
CA GLN A 141 -6.39 -2.72 8.76
C GLN A 141 -6.10 -1.78 9.93
N GLU A 142 -7.10 -1.03 10.39
CA GLU A 142 -6.96 0.05 11.39
C GLU A 142 -6.03 -0.31 12.57
N ALA A 143 -6.27 -1.43 13.26
CA ALA A 143 -5.48 -1.79 14.43
C ALA A 143 -4.03 -2.15 14.07
N GLY A 144 -3.80 -2.78 12.92
CA GLY A 144 -2.45 -3.07 12.45
C GLY A 144 -1.71 -1.84 11.93
N LEU A 145 -2.41 -0.90 11.27
CA LEU A 145 -1.86 0.39 10.86
C LEU A 145 -1.39 1.23 12.04
N LYS A 146 -2.13 1.23 13.17
CA LYS A 146 -1.68 1.89 14.40
C LYS A 146 -0.40 1.27 14.96
N VAL A 147 -0.27 -0.06 14.92
CA VAL A 147 0.95 -0.76 15.36
C VAL A 147 2.13 -0.47 14.42
N ILE A 148 1.95 -0.58 13.10
CA ILE A 148 3.00 -0.31 12.12
C ILE A 148 3.46 1.16 12.24
N PHE A 149 2.52 2.09 12.38
CA PHE A 149 2.84 3.51 12.62
C PHE A 149 3.71 3.71 13.86
N PHE A 150 3.37 3.05 14.97
CA PHE A 150 4.20 3.09 16.17
C PHE A 150 5.60 2.53 15.91
N LEU A 151 5.72 1.40 15.21
CA LEU A 151 7.01 0.80 14.90
C LEU A 151 7.88 1.70 13.99
N LEU A 152 7.27 2.43 13.05
CA LEU A 152 7.98 3.34 12.15
C LEU A 152 8.51 4.59 12.87
N GLN A 153 7.92 5.01 13.98
CA GLN A 153 8.34 6.25 14.66
C GLN A 153 9.72 6.21 15.32
N ASP A 154 10.21 5.03 15.71
CA ASP A 154 11.51 4.85 16.36
C ASP A 154 11.95 3.39 16.23
N ASP A 155 13.17 3.16 15.77
CA ASP A 155 13.77 1.83 15.63
C ASP A 155 13.77 1.01 16.92
N ASN A 156 13.78 1.65 18.08
CA ASN A 156 13.73 0.97 19.37
C ASN A 156 12.34 0.42 19.67
N ASN A 157 11.28 0.92 19.00
CA ASN A 157 9.91 0.44 19.22
C ASN A 157 9.74 -1.04 18.87
N ILE A 158 10.48 -1.56 17.89
CA ILE A 158 10.44 -2.99 17.55
C ILE A 158 11.02 -3.89 18.65
N SER A 159 11.89 -3.33 19.50
CA SER A 159 12.52 -4.06 20.60
C SER A 159 11.62 -4.12 21.85
N LYS A 160 10.62 -3.24 21.96
CA LYS A 160 9.65 -3.20 23.06
C LYS A 160 8.83 -4.47 23.15
N THR A 161 8.50 -4.89 24.37
CA THR A 161 7.66 -6.06 24.63
C THR A 161 6.29 -5.91 24.00
N PHE A 162 5.58 -7.03 23.78
CA PHE A 162 4.24 -6.99 23.20
C PHE A 162 3.26 -6.19 24.07
N ARG A 163 3.45 -6.17 25.40
CA ARG A 163 2.62 -5.40 26.35
C ARG A 163 2.87 -3.89 26.21
N GLU A 164 4.13 -3.47 26.11
CA GLU A 164 4.45 -2.05 25.91
C GLU A 164 3.90 -1.55 24.57
N ILE A 165 4.05 -2.31 23.47
CA ILE A 165 3.49 -1.93 22.17
C ILE A 165 1.96 -1.83 22.27
N LYS A 166 1.30 -2.80 22.92
CA LYS A 166 -0.15 -2.80 23.14
C LYS A 166 -0.61 -1.52 23.83
N GLU A 167 0.06 -1.13 24.91
CA GLU A 167 -0.27 0.07 25.68
C GLU A 167 -0.04 1.35 24.89
N GLN A 168 1.03 1.42 24.07
CA GLN A 168 1.33 2.60 23.26
C GLN A 168 0.36 2.77 22.09
N CYS A 169 -0.12 1.67 21.50
CA CYS A 169 -0.99 1.70 20.33
C CYS A 169 -2.50 1.63 20.67
N ALA A 170 -2.85 1.37 21.93
CA ALA A 170 -4.23 1.13 22.37
C ALA A 170 -4.95 0.02 21.58
N VAL A 171 -4.27 -1.10 21.33
CA VAL A 171 -4.80 -2.28 20.62
C VAL A 171 -4.85 -3.50 21.54
N SER A 172 -5.32 -4.65 21.03
CA SER A 172 -5.25 -5.91 21.79
C SER A 172 -3.84 -6.53 21.75
N LEU A 173 -3.47 -7.34 22.77
CA LEU A 173 -2.19 -8.05 22.76
C LEU A 173 -2.08 -9.02 21.57
N GLY A 174 -3.21 -9.66 21.21
CA GLY A 174 -3.30 -10.54 20.04
C GLY A 174 -3.04 -9.79 18.73
N THR A 175 -3.52 -8.55 18.60
CA THR A 175 -3.22 -7.69 17.45
C THR A 175 -1.72 -7.45 17.33
N VAL A 176 -1.04 -7.09 18.43
CA VAL A 176 0.41 -6.86 18.42
C VAL A 176 1.15 -8.11 17.96
N LYS A 177 0.83 -9.27 18.54
CA LYS A 177 1.44 -10.55 18.16
C LYS A 177 1.23 -10.84 16.67
N ASN A 178 -0.02 -10.80 16.20
CA ASN A 178 -0.35 -11.11 14.82
C ASN A 178 0.31 -10.14 13.82
N VAL A 179 0.41 -8.85 14.17
CA VAL A 179 1.10 -7.86 13.34
C VAL A 179 2.59 -8.16 13.25
N LEU A 180 3.25 -8.45 14.36
CA LEU A 180 4.67 -8.77 14.37
C LEU A 180 4.97 -10.10 13.66
N ASP A 181 4.18 -11.14 13.91
CA ASP A 181 4.28 -12.44 13.23
C ASP A 181 4.14 -12.26 11.70
N GLU A 182 3.16 -11.47 11.25
CA GLU A 182 2.95 -11.21 9.83
C GLU A 182 4.04 -10.31 9.21
N LEU A 183 4.53 -9.30 9.92
CA LEU A 183 5.67 -8.49 9.46
C LEU A 183 6.93 -9.35 9.30
N GLU A 184 7.13 -10.36 10.15
CA GLU A 184 8.21 -11.33 10.02
C GLU A 184 8.02 -12.24 8.79
N VAL A 185 6.81 -12.77 8.57
CA VAL A 185 6.46 -13.52 7.34
C VAL A 185 6.70 -12.69 6.07
N ARG A 186 6.38 -11.38 6.12
CA ARG A 186 6.60 -10.42 5.02
C ARG A 186 8.03 -9.86 4.94
N LYS A 187 8.95 -10.36 5.78
CA LYS A 187 10.37 -10.00 5.85
C LYS A 187 10.65 -8.54 6.23
N PHE A 188 9.67 -7.84 6.80
CA PHE A 188 9.85 -6.51 7.39
C PHE A 188 10.43 -6.58 8.80
N VAL A 189 10.26 -7.70 9.50
CA VAL A 189 10.86 -7.94 10.81
C VAL A 189 11.78 -9.14 10.71
N LEU A 190 12.99 -8.99 11.27
CA LEU A 190 13.91 -10.09 11.48
C LEU A 190 14.03 -10.35 12.98
N THR A 191 13.61 -11.55 13.41
CA THR A 191 13.75 -12.00 14.79
C THR A 191 14.98 -12.89 14.92
N THR A 192 15.89 -12.52 15.81
CA THR A 192 17.02 -13.35 16.25
C THR A 192 16.78 -13.79 17.69
N LYS A 193 17.58 -14.74 18.21
CA LYS A 193 17.49 -15.20 19.60
C LYS A 193 17.56 -14.08 20.65
N LYS A 194 18.13 -12.91 20.31
CA LYS A 194 18.36 -11.80 21.26
C LYS A 194 17.60 -10.52 20.92
N LYS A 195 17.14 -10.33 19.68
CA LYS A 195 16.60 -9.03 19.24
C LYS A 195 15.68 -9.17 18.02
N ARG A 196 14.65 -8.32 17.96
CA ARG A 196 13.86 -8.02 16.75
C ARG A 196 14.41 -6.76 16.08
N THR A 197 14.49 -6.76 14.75
CA THR A 197 14.96 -5.61 13.96
C THR A 197 14.01 -5.35 12.81
N LEU A 198 13.66 -4.08 12.59
CA LEU A 198 12.87 -3.65 11.44
C LEU A 198 13.76 -3.55 10.20
N ARG A 199 13.30 -4.08 9.07
CA ARG A 199 13.99 -4.14 7.77
C ARG A 199 13.13 -3.49 6.71
N ASP A 200 13.78 -3.01 5.64
CA ASP A 200 13.10 -2.46 4.47
C ASP A 200 12.09 -1.36 4.85
N LYS A 201 12.55 -0.46 5.73
CA LYS A 201 11.72 0.54 6.38
C LYS A 201 11.07 1.47 5.37
N ARG A 202 11.79 1.79 4.28
CA ARG A 202 11.25 2.61 3.21
C ARG A 202 10.04 1.95 2.56
N ARG A 203 10.16 0.70 2.11
CA ARG A 203 9.00 -0.01 1.54
C ARG A 203 7.86 -0.18 2.54
N LEU A 204 8.18 -0.38 3.83
CA LEU A 204 7.15 -0.46 4.87
C LEU A 204 6.42 0.87 5.07
N LEU A 205 7.15 1.99 5.04
CA LEU A 205 6.60 3.34 5.10
C LEU A 205 5.69 3.60 3.90
N ASP A 206 6.15 3.29 2.68
CA ASP A 206 5.35 3.50 1.45
C ASP A 206 4.02 2.71 1.50
N LEU A 207 4.08 1.43 1.89
CA LEU A 207 2.87 0.62 2.08
C LEU A 207 1.98 1.15 3.21
N TRP A 208 2.58 1.63 4.29
CA TRP A 208 1.83 2.20 5.40
C TRP A 208 1.11 3.48 4.98
N VAL A 209 1.76 4.39 4.24
CA VAL A 209 1.17 5.63 3.72
C VAL A 209 -0.01 5.33 2.79
N GLU A 210 0.15 4.39 1.86
CA GLU A 210 -0.93 3.99 0.96
C GLU A 210 -2.17 3.50 1.74
N ASN A 211 -1.96 2.56 2.66
CA ASN A 211 -3.05 1.97 3.42
C ASN A 211 -3.59 2.91 4.51
N TYR A 212 -2.78 3.84 5.00
CA TYR A 212 -3.21 4.91 5.88
C TYR A 212 -4.29 5.77 5.20
N HIS A 213 -4.06 6.21 3.97
CA HIS A 213 -5.05 6.99 3.21
C HIS A 213 -6.30 6.18 2.84
N GLN A 214 -6.12 4.92 2.44
CA GLN A 214 -7.23 4.08 2.00
C GLN A 214 -8.12 3.59 3.16
N VAL A 215 -7.54 3.34 4.34
CA VAL A 215 -8.22 2.61 5.42
C VAL A 215 -8.34 3.41 6.70
N LEU A 216 -7.26 4.06 7.16
CA LEU A 216 -7.22 4.67 8.49
C LEU A 216 -7.72 6.13 8.48
N LYS A 217 -7.13 7.01 7.66
CA LYS A 217 -7.47 8.44 7.60
C LYS A 217 -8.98 8.70 7.44
N PRO A 218 -9.72 7.99 6.55
CA PRO A 218 -11.16 8.21 6.41
C PRO A 218 -11.96 7.91 7.68
N LYS A 219 -11.50 6.94 8.50
CA LYS A 219 -12.15 6.57 9.77
C LYS A 219 -11.78 7.51 10.91
N LEU A 220 -10.70 8.27 10.77
CA LEU A 220 -10.29 9.25 11.77
C LEU A 220 -11.06 10.56 11.65
N LEU A 221 -11.73 10.84 10.53
CA LEU A 221 -12.45 12.10 10.35
C LEU A 221 -13.57 12.23 11.40
N ILE A 222 -13.43 13.22 12.29
CA ILE A 222 -14.42 13.54 13.32
C ILE A 222 -15.46 14.48 12.73
N LYS A 223 -15.01 15.59 12.12
CA LYS A 223 -15.89 16.67 11.66
C LYS A 223 -15.17 17.62 10.70
N ARG A 224 -15.94 18.25 9.82
CA ARG A 224 -15.52 19.42 9.05
C ARG A 224 -16.05 20.69 9.70
N LEU A 225 -15.18 21.68 9.87
CA LEU A 225 -15.46 22.97 10.48
C LEU A 225 -14.97 24.07 9.54
N GLY A 226 -15.51 25.28 9.67
CA GLY A 226 -15.06 26.42 8.90
C GLY A 226 -14.38 27.45 9.78
N PHE A 227 -13.46 28.20 9.18
CA PHE A 227 -12.96 29.44 9.79
C PHE A 227 -14.11 30.43 9.95
N ARG A 228 -14.07 31.22 11.01
CA ARG A 228 -15.11 32.22 11.32
C ARG A 228 -15.22 33.28 10.22
N ASP A 229 -14.10 33.68 9.66
CA ASP A 229 -13.97 34.69 8.62
C ASP A 229 -12.69 34.46 7.81
N VAL A 230 -12.55 35.21 6.71
CA VAL A 230 -11.38 35.15 5.81
C VAL A 230 -10.08 35.46 6.56
N LYS A 231 -10.13 36.42 7.51
CA LYS A 231 -8.96 36.81 8.30
C LYS A 231 -8.45 35.66 9.18
N SER A 232 -9.36 34.89 9.79
CA SER A 232 -9.04 33.72 10.60
C SER A 232 -8.34 32.65 9.78
N LYS A 233 -8.76 32.47 8.52
CA LYS A 233 -8.11 31.57 7.57
C LYS A 233 -6.72 32.06 7.15
N GLU A 234 -6.61 33.34 6.76
CA GLU A 234 -5.34 33.94 6.36
C GLU A 234 -4.30 33.96 7.49
N GLN A 235 -4.77 34.04 8.74
CA GLN A 235 -3.95 34.07 9.95
C GLN A 235 -4.02 32.76 10.74
N TRP A 236 -4.21 31.63 10.05
CA TRP A 236 -4.33 30.32 10.67
C TRP A 236 -3.14 29.99 11.58
N ASP A 237 -1.94 30.44 11.21
CA ASP A 237 -0.67 30.24 11.92
C ASP A 237 -0.61 30.99 13.26
N LYS A 238 -1.45 32.03 13.43
CA LYS A 238 -1.61 32.80 14.68
C LYS A 238 -2.66 32.20 15.61
N ILE A 239 -3.42 31.19 15.17
CA ILE A 239 -4.40 30.52 16.02
C ILE A 239 -3.66 29.64 17.02
N THR A 240 -3.69 30.03 18.29
CA THR A 240 -3.21 29.16 19.37
C THR A 240 -4.20 28.02 19.58
N LEU A 241 -3.82 26.83 19.11
CA LEU A 241 -4.61 25.63 19.36
C LEU A 241 -4.57 25.26 20.86
N PRO A 242 -5.70 24.78 21.42
CA PRO A 242 -5.70 24.19 22.76
C PRO A 242 -4.67 23.06 22.90
N GLU A 243 -4.07 22.93 24.09
CA GLU A 243 -3.17 21.80 24.39
C GLU A 243 -3.86 20.47 24.09
N GLY A 244 -3.20 19.60 23.31
CA GLY A 244 -3.79 18.34 22.83
C GLY A 244 -4.36 18.39 21.41
N MET A 245 -4.46 19.58 20.81
CA MET A 245 -4.78 19.77 19.39
C MET A 245 -3.52 20.12 18.60
N TYR A 246 -3.37 19.53 17.43
CA TYR A 246 -2.19 19.71 16.59
C TYR A 246 -2.62 20.01 15.17
N TRP A 247 -2.03 21.04 14.55
CA TRP A 247 -2.09 21.19 13.11
C TRP A 247 -1.43 19.96 12.45
N GLY A 248 -2.05 19.47 11.38
CA GLY A 248 -1.61 18.35 10.56
C GLY A 248 -1.31 18.76 9.12
N GLY A 249 -0.98 17.78 8.27
CA GLY A 249 -0.75 17.99 6.85
C GLY A 249 0.11 19.21 6.50
N GLU A 250 -0.39 20.03 5.58
CA GLU A 250 0.33 21.20 5.07
C GLU A 250 0.63 22.23 6.16
N CYS A 251 -0.30 22.46 7.09
CA CYS A 251 -0.10 23.36 8.23
C CYS A 251 1.07 22.90 9.11
N ALA A 252 1.14 21.59 9.42
CA ALA A 252 2.24 21.04 10.20
C ALA A 252 3.58 21.09 9.46
N ALA A 253 3.57 20.81 8.15
CA ALA A 253 4.76 20.92 7.31
C ALA A 253 5.30 22.35 7.28
N TYR A 254 4.42 23.34 7.10
CA TYR A 254 4.79 24.76 7.16
C TYR A 254 5.41 25.13 8.51
N GLN A 255 4.91 24.58 9.63
CA GLN A 255 5.46 24.85 10.95
C GLN A 255 6.89 24.30 11.15
N ILE A 256 7.32 23.32 10.35
CA ILE A 256 8.67 22.75 10.43
C ILE A 256 9.70 23.66 9.76
N ASP A 257 9.45 24.05 8.50
CA ASP A 257 10.47 24.73 7.69
C ASP A 257 9.94 25.91 6.86
N GLY A 258 8.63 26.19 6.90
CA GLY A 258 7.99 27.24 6.13
C GLY A 258 7.94 27.01 4.62
N TYR A 259 8.33 25.82 4.13
CA TYR A 259 8.50 25.57 2.70
C TYR A 259 7.19 25.63 1.91
N LEU A 260 6.13 25.03 2.45
CA LEU A 260 4.83 24.90 1.78
C LEU A 260 3.79 25.83 2.41
N THR A 261 3.33 26.85 1.67
CA THR A 261 2.16 27.63 2.10
C THR A 261 0.89 26.77 2.08
N PRO A 262 0.20 26.58 3.22
CA PRO A 262 -0.95 25.68 3.30
C PRO A 262 -2.16 26.17 2.52
N GLN A 263 -2.84 25.22 1.89
CA GLN A 263 -4.16 25.34 1.28
C GLN A 263 -5.16 24.40 1.97
N LYS A 264 -4.68 23.39 2.69
CA LYS A 264 -5.47 22.47 3.50
C LYS A 264 -5.22 22.66 4.98
N PHE A 265 -6.29 22.58 5.75
CA PHE A 265 -6.28 22.83 7.19
C PHE A 265 -6.74 21.58 7.91
N GLU A 266 -5.81 20.82 8.45
CA GLU A 266 -6.09 19.57 9.16
C GLU A 266 -5.74 19.73 10.63
N ILE A 267 -6.59 19.24 11.53
CA ILE A 267 -6.30 19.24 12.98
C ILE A 267 -6.47 17.83 13.52
N TYR A 268 -5.49 17.33 14.27
CA TYR A 268 -5.57 16.08 15.00
C TYR A 268 -5.77 16.32 16.49
N THR A 269 -6.73 15.62 17.09
CA THR A 269 -7.07 15.77 18.51
C THR A 269 -7.77 14.53 19.08
N ASP A 270 -7.61 14.28 20.38
CA ASP A 270 -8.44 13.39 21.19
C ASP A 270 -9.45 14.15 22.07
N LEU A 271 -9.41 15.48 22.04
CA LEU A 271 -10.34 16.37 22.72
C LEU A 271 -11.61 16.61 21.91
N ALA A 272 -12.71 16.90 22.61
CA ALA A 272 -13.96 17.32 21.99
C ALA A 272 -13.77 18.59 21.13
N PHE A 273 -14.39 18.61 19.93
CA PHE A 273 -14.28 19.71 18.96
C PHE A 273 -14.67 21.08 19.54
N GLY A 274 -15.53 21.11 20.57
CA GLY A 274 -15.93 22.34 21.26
C GLY A 274 -14.75 23.11 21.88
N ASN A 275 -13.62 22.46 22.15
CA ASN A 275 -12.40 23.15 22.60
C ASN A 275 -11.82 24.05 21.51
N LEU A 276 -11.93 23.67 20.23
CA LEU A 276 -11.47 24.51 19.13
C LEU A 276 -12.29 25.80 19.00
N MET A 277 -13.57 25.76 19.39
CA MET A 277 -14.45 26.94 19.38
C MET A 277 -13.96 28.05 20.32
N LYS A 278 -13.23 27.68 21.40
CA LYS A 278 -12.68 28.63 22.37
C LYS A 278 -11.62 29.56 21.77
N THR A 279 -11.05 29.19 20.61
CA THR A 279 -10.10 30.03 19.88
C THR A 279 -10.76 31.28 19.28
N GLY A 280 -12.09 31.28 19.12
CA GLY A 280 -12.82 32.34 18.42
C GLY A 280 -12.62 32.34 16.91
N ALA A 281 -11.68 31.57 16.36
CA ALA A 281 -11.33 31.58 14.93
C ALA A 281 -12.14 30.58 14.08
N VAL A 282 -12.97 29.75 14.71
CA VAL A 282 -13.67 28.62 14.06
C VAL A 282 -15.18 28.65 14.36
N HIS A 283 -15.99 28.13 13.44
CA HIS A 283 -17.43 27.92 13.58
C HIS A 283 -17.85 26.49 13.19
N THR A 284 -19.06 26.09 13.60
CA THR A 284 -19.57 24.72 13.38
C THR A 284 -20.18 24.46 12.01
N ILE A 285 -20.33 25.48 11.16
CA ILE A 285 -20.74 25.30 9.76
C ILE A 285 -19.61 24.52 9.06
N GLU A 286 -19.98 23.53 8.24
CA GLU A 286 -19.00 22.76 7.47
C GLU A 286 -18.13 23.68 6.62
N GLY A 287 -16.84 23.38 6.61
CA GLY A 287 -15.86 24.19 5.91
C GLY A 287 -14.56 23.43 5.69
N GLU A 288 -13.50 24.20 5.52
CA GLU A 288 -12.19 23.72 5.05
C GLU A 288 -11.25 23.17 6.13
N ILE A 289 -11.65 23.22 7.41
CA ILE A 289 -10.90 22.60 8.51
C ILE A 289 -11.40 21.16 8.68
N GLU A 290 -10.53 20.19 8.40
CA GLU A 290 -10.80 18.77 8.65
C GLU A 290 -10.21 18.36 10.01
N MET A 291 -11.09 17.97 10.94
CA MET A 291 -10.68 17.52 12.26
C MET A 291 -10.65 15.99 12.32
N TYR A 292 -9.50 15.45 12.71
CA TYR A 292 -9.21 14.02 12.80
C TYR A 292 -8.96 13.55 14.23
N GLN A 293 -9.33 12.32 14.52
CA GLN A 293 -9.05 11.62 15.77
C GLN A 293 -7.57 11.31 15.88
N LYS A 294 -6.95 11.84 16.94
CA LYS A 294 -5.58 11.51 17.32
C LYS A 294 -5.49 10.04 17.72
N PHE A 295 -4.45 9.35 17.25
CA PHE A 295 -4.22 7.92 17.52
C PHE A 295 -2.80 7.59 18.01
N TRP A 296 -2.05 8.59 18.45
CA TRP A 296 -0.71 8.45 19.04
C TRP A 296 -0.62 9.11 20.41
N LYS A 297 0.32 8.67 21.25
CA LYS A 297 0.44 9.17 22.63
C LYS A 297 1.32 10.41 22.77
N ALA A 298 2.37 10.54 21.96
CA ALA A 298 3.30 11.66 22.08
C ALA A 298 2.58 13.02 22.02
N GLY A 299 3.12 14.01 22.74
CA GLY A 299 2.60 15.38 22.82
C GLY A 299 3.03 16.28 21.65
N LYS A 300 3.30 15.70 20.48
CA LYS A 300 3.70 16.42 19.26
C LYS A 300 3.19 15.70 18.02
N MET A 301 3.02 16.43 16.92
CA MET A 301 2.66 15.87 15.62
C MET A 301 3.82 15.02 15.08
N PRO A 302 3.64 13.71 14.79
CA PRO A 302 4.71 12.87 14.29
C PRO A 302 5.06 13.22 12.83
N VAL A 303 6.35 13.39 12.54
CA VAL A 303 6.84 13.74 11.19
C VAL A 303 6.38 12.73 10.13
N ILE A 304 6.34 11.44 10.46
CA ILE A 304 5.86 10.38 9.56
C ILE A 304 4.40 10.60 9.15
N LEU A 305 3.57 11.14 10.05
CA LEU A 305 2.17 11.44 9.76
C LEU A 305 2.05 12.71 8.90
N ILE A 306 2.88 13.72 9.14
CA ILE A 306 2.96 14.92 8.28
C ILE A 306 3.36 14.52 6.86
N TYR A 307 4.41 13.70 6.72
CA TYR A 307 4.83 13.14 5.43
C TYR A 307 3.70 12.42 4.72
N ALA A 308 2.96 11.57 5.44
CA ALA A 308 1.82 10.85 4.88
C ALA A 308 0.72 11.82 4.42
N ASP A 309 0.30 12.75 5.27
CA ASP A 309 -0.77 13.70 4.97
C ASP A 309 -0.49 14.53 3.69
N LEU A 310 0.77 14.91 3.47
CA LEU A 310 1.21 15.63 2.26
C LEU A 310 1.09 14.81 0.96
N LEU A 311 1.11 13.47 1.05
CA LEU A 311 1.01 12.58 -0.12
C LEU A 311 -0.44 12.23 -0.49
N GLY A 312 -1.42 12.65 0.31
CA GLY A 312 -2.79 12.14 0.23
C GLY A 312 -3.58 12.52 -1.03
N ASP A 313 -3.25 13.62 -1.70
CA ASP A 313 -4.01 14.12 -2.86
C ASP A 313 -3.24 14.14 -4.19
N GLY A 314 -1.98 13.70 -4.18
CA GLY A 314 -1.13 13.70 -5.37
C GLY A 314 -0.75 15.10 -5.90
N ASN A 315 -0.94 16.17 -5.12
CA ASN A 315 -0.55 17.51 -5.54
C ASN A 315 0.98 17.61 -5.62
N SER A 316 1.50 18.04 -6.78
CA SER A 316 2.95 18.20 -7.03
C SER A 316 3.67 19.01 -5.95
N ARG A 317 3.08 20.10 -5.44
CA ARG A 317 3.68 20.95 -4.39
C ARG A 317 3.80 20.21 -3.06
N SER A 318 2.76 19.47 -2.70
CA SER A 318 2.69 18.71 -1.45
C SER A 318 3.61 17.49 -1.51
N ILE A 319 3.72 16.83 -2.66
CA ILE A 319 4.71 15.78 -2.92
C ILE A 319 6.14 16.32 -2.80
N GLU A 320 6.42 17.48 -3.36
CA GLU A 320 7.74 18.10 -3.27
C GLU A 320 8.11 18.42 -1.81
N ALA A 321 7.18 19.01 -1.05
CA ALA A 321 7.34 19.23 0.38
C ALA A 321 7.52 17.92 1.16
N ALA A 322 6.79 16.87 0.81
CA ALA A 322 6.93 15.55 1.43
C ALA A 322 8.31 14.94 1.17
N ASN A 323 8.83 15.06 -0.06
CA ASN A 323 10.18 14.59 -0.41
C ASN A 323 11.26 15.36 0.32
N LYS A 324 11.09 16.68 0.49
CA LYS A 324 11.99 17.49 1.31
C LYS A 324 11.95 17.05 2.78
N LEU A 325 10.76 16.90 3.36
CA LEU A 325 10.58 16.44 4.74
C LEU A 325 11.19 15.05 4.96
N LEU A 326 11.00 14.14 4.02
CA LEU A 326 11.59 12.81 4.04
C LEU A 326 13.13 12.87 4.04
N ASN A 327 13.70 13.80 3.28
CA ASN A 327 15.14 13.97 3.19
C ASN A 327 15.76 14.59 4.46
N ASP A 328 15.06 15.53 5.07
CA ASP A 328 15.61 16.36 6.15
C ASP A 328 15.29 15.77 7.53
N GLU A 329 14.07 15.23 7.71
CA GLU A 329 13.55 14.81 9.02
C GLU A 329 13.38 13.28 9.18
N LEU A 330 13.46 12.51 8.09
CA LEU A 330 13.28 11.05 8.08
C LEU A 330 14.47 10.31 7.42
N PRO A 331 15.73 10.57 7.82
CA PRO A 331 16.91 10.01 7.17
C PRO A 331 16.98 8.48 7.20
N ASP A 332 16.35 7.83 8.19
CA ASP A 332 16.28 6.37 8.33
C ASP A 332 15.44 5.66 7.25
N PHE A 333 14.73 6.43 6.41
CA PHE A 333 13.85 5.95 5.35
C PHE A 333 14.39 6.26 3.94
N LYS A 334 15.67 6.63 3.84
CA LYS A 334 16.38 6.80 2.57
C LYS A 334 16.82 5.48 1.95
#